data_AF-A0A0C2WPV5-F1
#
_entry.id   AF-A0A0C2WPV5-F1
#
_cell.length_a   1.000
_cell.length_b   1.000
_cell.length_c   1.000
_cell.angle_alpha   90.00
_cell.angle_beta   90.00
_cell.angle_gamma   90.00
#
_symmetry.space_group_name_H-M   'P 1'
#
loop_
_entity.id
_entity.type
_entity.pdbx_description
1 polymer ?
#
loop_
_entity_poly.entity_id
_entity_poly.type
_entity_poly.pdbx_seq_one_letter_code
_entity_poly.pdbx_strand_id
1 'polypeptide(L)'
;MWPTNHLLVPQVPFSEERATPKSYPDMKHSPIIFQLVDFPEVGVRISKIIGNDTPRIAGGGDKVLDIGDREIKIWLLWPGYDEPLQKRIKTQSGAITRDTLLLVIAKMILNFAEKIQSSELPVKPGYESWTIGTRPDGRAGLMGPELFITRLIHLGGANWQPELWAPRFN
;
A
#
# COMPACT_ATOMS: atom_id res chain seq x y z
N MET A 1 14.73 -0.83 11.83
CA MET A 1 15.13 -2.10 11.18
C MET A 1 14.02 -2.51 10.22
N TRP A 2 14.31 -3.10 9.06
CA TRP A 2 13.30 -3.53 8.09
C TRP A 2 12.86 -4.97 8.38
N PRO A 3 11.68 -5.42 7.91
CA PRO A 3 11.24 -6.79 8.14
C PRO A 3 12.24 -7.79 7.54
N THR A 4 13.03 -8.45 8.39
CA THR A 4 14.28 -9.15 8.02
C THR A 4 14.11 -10.39 7.13
N ASN A 5 12.87 -10.91 7.03
CA ASN A 5 12.51 -12.08 6.22
C ASN A 5 11.51 -11.77 5.08
N HIS A 6 11.39 -10.50 4.69
CA HIS A 6 10.47 -10.06 3.64
C HIS A 6 11.24 -9.41 2.48
N LEU A 7 10.59 -9.34 1.33
CA LEU A 7 11.07 -8.61 0.16
C LEU A 7 10.17 -7.42 -0.10
N LEU A 8 10.78 -6.29 -0.43
CA LEU A 8 10.06 -5.14 -0.94
C LEU A 8 9.34 -5.55 -2.23
N VAL A 9 8.03 -5.31 -2.31
CA VAL A 9 7.26 -5.51 -3.54
C VAL A 9 7.73 -4.47 -4.57
N PRO A 10 8.28 -4.89 -5.73
CA PRO A 10 8.90 -3.99 -6.70
C PRO A 10 7.83 -3.27 -7.54
N GLN A 11 7.07 -2.41 -6.90
CA GLN A 11 6.08 -1.59 -7.58
C GLN A 11 6.79 -0.50 -8.38
N VAL A 12 6.38 -0.29 -9.63
CA VAL A 12 6.83 0.86 -10.43
C VAL A 12 6.24 2.13 -9.80
N PRO A 13 7.02 3.21 -9.59
CA PRO A 13 6.47 4.47 -9.13
C PRO A 13 5.45 5.00 -10.13
N PHE A 14 4.26 5.38 -9.66
CA PHE A 14 3.29 6.04 -10.52
C PHE A 14 3.87 7.37 -11.05
N SER A 15 3.84 7.56 -12.37
CA SER A 15 4.16 8.83 -13.03
C SER A 15 2.95 9.32 -13.83
N GLU A 16 2.63 10.60 -13.67
CA GLU A 16 1.51 11.24 -14.36
C GLU A 16 1.99 11.81 -15.71
N GLU A 17 2.62 11.01 -16.57
CA GLU A 17 3.18 11.45 -17.87
C GLU A 17 2.12 12.02 -18.86
N ARG A 18 0.85 12.14 -18.45
CA ARG A 18 -0.27 12.63 -19.28
C ARG A 18 -1.10 13.76 -18.67
N ALA A 19 -0.79 14.26 -17.48
CA ALA A 19 -1.50 15.43 -16.94
C ALA A 19 -0.70 16.70 -17.22
N THR A 20 -1.33 17.64 -17.92
CA THR A 20 -0.82 18.99 -18.13
C THR A 20 -0.34 19.63 -16.82
N PRO A 21 0.72 20.45 -16.87
CA PRO A 21 1.34 21.02 -15.66
C PRO A 21 0.36 21.98 -15.00
N LYS A 22 -0.39 21.51 -14.00
CA LYS A 22 -1.18 22.36 -13.11
C LYS A 22 -0.40 22.56 -11.82
N SER A 23 0.33 23.68 -11.78
CA SER A 23 0.52 24.64 -10.68
C SER A 23 0.53 24.18 -9.22
N TYR A 24 0.89 22.94 -8.89
CA TYR A 24 1.34 22.63 -7.54
C TYR A 24 2.85 22.83 -7.53
N PRO A 25 3.41 23.66 -6.62
CA PRO A 25 4.85 23.68 -6.40
C PRO A 25 5.30 22.24 -6.13
N ASP A 26 6.56 21.90 -6.45
CA ASP A 26 7.22 20.60 -6.21
C ASP A 26 7.30 20.24 -4.71
N MET A 27 6.17 20.27 -4.03
CA MET A 27 6.03 20.00 -2.62
C MET A 27 5.99 18.49 -2.46
N LYS A 28 7.18 17.90 -2.40
CA LYS A 28 7.33 16.49 -2.07
C LYS A 28 7.10 16.31 -0.58
N HIS A 29 5.99 15.69 -0.20
CA HIS A 29 5.73 15.39 1.20
C HIS A 29 6.63 14.25 1.71
N SER A 30 6.98 14.33 2.99
CA SER A 30 7.69 13.24 3.65
C SER A 30 6.82 11.98 3.66
N PRO A 31 7.41 10.78 3.47
CA PRO A 31 6.66 9.54 3.55
C PRO A 31 6.01 9.37 4.92
N ILE A 32 4.77 8.89 4.93
CA ILE A 32 4.08 8.53 6.16
C ILE A 32 4.53 7.12 6.54
N ILE A 33 5.13 6.96 7.71
CA ILE A 33 5.67 5.68 8.17
C ILE A 33 4.65 4.99 9.10
N PHE A 34 4.44 3.69 8.91
CA PHE A 34 3.59 2.87 9.75
C PHE A 34 4.43 1.90 10.58
N GLN A 35 4.24 1.94 11.89
CA GLN A 35 5.01 1.14 12.85
C GLN A 35 4.16 0.87 14.09
N LEU A 36 4.31 -0.31 14.68
CA LEU A 36 3.68 -0.65 15.95
C LEU A 36 4.35 0.09 17.11
N VAL A 37 3.58 0.41 18.15
CA VAL A 37 4.14 0.89 19.43
C VAL A 37 5.07 -0.18 20.01
N ASP A 38 6.23 0.25 20.51
CA ASP A 38 7.25 -0.59 21.15
C ASP A 38 7.83 -1.73 20.28
N PHE A 39 7.67 -1.66 18.95
CA PHE A 39 8.23 -2.64 18.01
C PHE A 39 9.36 -2.01 17.18
N PRO A 40 10.54 -2.64 17.08
CA PRO A 40 11.72 -2.04 16.44
C PRO A 40 11.67 -2.03 14.91
N GLU A 41 10.79 -2.82 14.30
CA GLU A 41 10.66 -2.90 12.84
C GLU A 41 9.54 -2.01 12.31
N VAL A 42 9.81 -1.37 11.17
CA VAL A 42 8.80 -0.63 10.41
C VAL A 42 7.90 -1.62 9.69
N GLY A 43 6.61 -1.32 9.65
CA GLY A 43 5.62 -2.11 8.95
C GLY A 43 4.59 -2.72 9.86
N VAL A 44 3.38 -2.84 9.33
CA VAL A 44 2.26 -3.49 10.00
C VAL A 44 1.67 -4.52 9.04
N ARG A 45 1.59 -5.77 9.50
CA ARG A 45 1.00 -6.88 8.74
C ARG A 45 -0.50 -6.66 8.56
N ILE A 46 -1.02 -6.84 7.36
CA ILE A 46 -2.43 -6.58 7.02
C ILE A 46 -3.39 -7.40 7.89
N SER A 47 -3.11 -8.67 8.11
CA SER A 47 -3.90 -9.53 9.01
C SER A 47 -4.02 -8.97 10.43
N LYS A 48 -3.00 -8.27 10.95
CA LYS A 48 -3.11 -7.61 12.26
C LYS A 48 -3.97 -6.36 12.21
N ILE A 49 -3.91 -5.58 11.12
CA ILE A 49 -4.69 -4.34 10.97
C ILE A 49 -6.20 -4.63 10.92
N ILE A 50 -6.58 -5.73 10.27
CA ILE A 50 -7.98 -6.07 9.97
C ILE A 50 -8.58 -7.03 11.02
N GLY A 51 -7.74 -7.62 11.88
CA GLY A 51 -8.17 -8.53 12.94
C GLY A 51 -9.03 -7.87 14.02
N ASN A 52 -9.52 -8.69 14.94
CA ASN A 52 -10.39 -8.25 16.04
C ASN A 52 -9.69 -7.30 17.03
N ASP A 53 -8.37 -7.44 17.17
CA ASP A 53 -7.55 -6.59 18.03
C ASP A 53 -6.76 -5.59 17.20
N THR A 54 -7.30 -4.37 17.04
CA THR A 54 -6.62 -3.30 16.29
C THR A 54 -5.27 -2.98 16.94
N PRO A 55 -4.14 -3.12 16.23
CA PRO A 55 -2.83 -2.91 16.80
C PRO A 55 -2.60 -1.44 17.14
N ARG A 56 -1.89 -1.18 18.24
CA ARG A 56 -1.46 0.17 18.60
C ARG A 56 -0.36 0.64 17.65
N ILE A 57 -0.65 1.69 16.89
CA ILE A 57 0.28 2.30 15.93
C ILE A 57 1.00 3.49 16.58
N ALA A 58 2.31 3.59 16.39
CA ALA A 58 3.10 4.74 16.82
C ALA A 58 2.60 6.01 16.12
N GLY A 59 2.20 7.02 16.90
CA GLY A 59 1.57 8.22 16.35
C GLY A 59 0.23 7.94 15.66
N GLY A 60 -0.51 6.91 16.10
CA GLY A 60 -1.76 6.48 15.46
C GLY A 60 -2.81 7.59 15.31
N GLY A 61 -2.95 8.43 16.33
CA GLY A 61 -3.85 9.59 16.32
C GLY A 61 -3.32 10.83 15.60
N ASP A 62 -2.09 10.79 15.07
CA ASP A 62 -1.52 11.93 14.37
C ASP A 62 -2.29 12.21 13.08
N LYS A 63 -2.54 13.49 12.79
CA LYS A 63 -2.99 13.93 11.48
C LYS A 63 -1.80 13.92 10.53
N VAL A 64 -1.78 12.96 9.61
CA VAL A 64 -0.60 12.69 8.76
C VAL A 64 -0.68 13.34 7.38
N LEU A 65 -1.82 13.94 7.05
CA LEU A 65 -2.08 14.61 5.78
C LEU A 65 -2.54 16.05 6.03
N ASP A 66 -1.76 16.84 6.77
CA ASP A 66 -2.01 18.26 7.04
C ASP A 66 -1.69 19.14 5.80
N ILE A 67 -2.28 18.76 4.68
CA ILE A 67 -2.01 19.35 3.35
C ILE A 67 -3.16 20.23 2.86
N GLY A 68 -4.26 20.31 3.62
CA GLY A 68 -5.49 21.00 3.18
C GLY A 68 -6.21 20.32 2.00
N ASP A 69 -5.56 19.37 1.32
CA ASP A 69 -6.16 18.52 0.30
C ASP A 69 -7.36 17.79 0.88
N ARG A 70 -8.52 17.91 0.24
CA ARG A 70 -9.77 17.23 0.66
C ARG A 70 -9.74 15.73 0.40
N GLU A 71 -8.85 15.30 -0.49
CA GLU A 71 -8.73 13.93 -0.95
C GLU A 71 -7.31 13.62 -1.42
N ILE A 72 -6.92 12.36 -1.28
CA ILE A 72 -5.72 11.81 -1.93
C ILE A 72 -6.10 10.61 -2.80
N LYS A 73 -5.26 10.28 -3.77
CA LYS A 73 -5.36 9.11 -4.64
C LYS A 73 -4.24 8.14 -4.26
N ILE A 74 -4.63 6.94 -3.84
CA ILE A 74 -3.70 5.85 -3.62
C ILE A 74 -3.61 5.02 -4.90
N TRP A 75 -2.39 4.80 -5.35
CA TRP A 75 -2.06 3.94 -6.48
C TRP A 75 -1.38 2.68 -5.97
N LEU A 76 -1.84 1.52 -6.41
CA LEU A 76 -1.21 0.22 -6.18
C LEU A 76 -0.87 -0.39 -7.54
N LEU A 77 0.42 -0.44 -7.84
CA LEU A 77 0.96 -0.97 -9.10
C LEU A 77 1.65 -2.30 -8.80
N TRP A 78 0.87 -3.37 -8.79
CA TRP A 78 1.41 -4.68 -8.44
C TRP A 78 2.23 -5.28 -9.59
N PRO A 79 3.44 -5.81 -9.32
CA PRO A 79 4.30 -6.38 -10.35
C PRO A 79 3.63 -7.58 -11.04
N GLY A 80 3.59 -7.54 -12.37
CA GLY A 80 3.01 -8.62 -13.18
C GLY A 80 1.53 -8.48 -13.51
N TYR A 81 0.84 -7.43 -13.05
CA TYR A 81 -0.54 -7.12 -13.47
C TYR A 81 -0.61 -5.74 -14.15
N ASP A 82 -1.36 -5.67 -15.25
CA ASP A 82 -1.51 -4.45 -16.05
C ASP A 82 -2.46 -3.41 -15.46
N GLU A 83 -3.44 -3.85 -14.67
CA GLU A 83 -4.44 -2.96 -14.10
C GLU A 83 -3.92 -2.36 -12.78
N PRO A 84 -3.52 -1.07 -12.73
CA PRO A 84 -3.26 -0.41 -11.46
C PRO A 84 -4.57 -0.30 -10.69
N LEU A 85 -4.53 -0.59 -9.39
CA LEU A 85 -5.66 -0.25 -8.53
C LEU A 85 -5.51 1.19 -8.05
N GLN A 86 -6.54 1.98 -8.28
CA GLN A 86 -6.63 3.34 -7.78
C GLN A 86 -7.78 3.47 -6.78
N LYS A 87 -7.53 4.10 -5.63
CA LYS A 87 -8.59 4.47 -4.68
C LYS A 87 -8.43 5.91 -4.23
N ARG A 88 -9.53 6.65 -4.29
CA ARG A 88 -9.64 7.99 -3.72
C ARG A 88 -10.02 7.89 -2.24
N ILE A 89 -9.24 8.54 -1.38
CA ILE A 89 -9.47 8.61 0.06
C ILE A 89 -9.80 10.05 0.42
N LYS A 90 -10.95 10.28 1.04
CA LYS A 90 -11.29 11.59 1.62
C LYS A 90 -10.44 11.79 2.87
N THR A 91 -9.67 12.89 2.91
CA THR A 91 -8.79 13.22 4.05
C THR A 91 -9.56 13.90 5.18
N GLN A 92 -10.82 14.25 4.96
CA GLN A 92 -11.62 15.12 5.85
C GLN A 92 -10.91 16.46 6.09
N SER A 93 -10.43 17.09 5.01
CA SER A 93 -9.64 18.34 5.07
C SER A 93 -8.37 18.18 5.92
N GLY A 94 -7.69 17.05 5.77
CA GLY A 94 -6.45 16.72 6.49
C GLY A 94 -6.64 16.18 7.91
N ALA A 95 -7.87 16.00 8.37
CA ALA A 95 -8.15 15.46 9.70
C ALA A 95 -7.97 13.94 9.83
N ILE A 96 -7.75 13.22 8.72
CA ILE A 96 -7.54 11.77 8.76
C ILE A 96 -6.29 11.40 9.56
N THR A 97 -6.49 10.49 10.52
CA THR A 97 -5.43 10.01 11.41
C THR A 97 -4.60 8.91 10.76
N ARG A 98 -3.38 8.69 11.27
CA ARG A 98 -2.47 7.66 10.78
C ARG A 98 -3.08 6.25 10.82
N ASP A 99 -3.75 5.90 11.90
CA ASP A 99 -4.41 4.60 12.09
C ASP A 99 -5.58 4.39 11.11
N THR A 100 -6.42 5.41 10.92
CA THR A 100 -7.54 5.39 9.97
C THR A 100 -7.03 5.25 8.55
N LEU A 101 -5.99 6.01 8.18
CA LEU A 101 -5.36 5.92 6.87
C LEU A 101 -4.79 4.52 6.63
N LEU A 102 -4.06 3.96 7.60
CA LEU A 102 -3.52 2.60 7.54
C LEU A 102 -4.62 1.55 7.33
N LEU A 103 -5.72 1.64 8.09
CA LEU A 103 -6.86 0.74 7.98
C LEU A 103 -7.51 0.80 6.57
N VAL A 104 -7.67 2.00 6.02
CA VAL A 104 -8.24 2.18 4.68
C VAL A 104 -7.34 1.57 3.61
N ILE A 105 -6.02 1.74 3.72
CA ILE A 105 -5.03 1.15 2.81
C ILE A 105 -5.06 -0.39 2.93
N ALA A 106 -5.08 -0.93 4.14
CA ALA A 106 -5.14 -2.37 4.37
C ALA A 106 -6.39 -3.00 3.72
N LYS A 107 -7.57 -2.41 3.91
CA LYS A 107 -8.82 -2.84 3.26
C LYS A 107 -8.73 -2.74 1.73
N MET A 108 -8.12 -1.69 1.22
CA MET A 108 -7.93 -1.53 -0.23
C MET A 108 -7.08 -2.66 -0.83
N ILE A 109 -5.99 -3.04 -0.16
CA ILE A 109 -5.10 -4.11 -0.63
C ILE A 109 -5.78 -5.48 -0.55
N LEU A 110 -6.58 -5.75 0.50
CA LEU A 110 -7.36 -6.99 0.58
C LEU A 110 -8.36 -7.10 -0.57
N ASN A 111 -9.15 -6.04 -0.80
CA ASN A 111 -10.12 -6.03 -1.89
C ASN A 111 -9.45 -6.21 -3.26
N PHE A 112 -8.22 -5.70 -3.43
CA PHE A 112 -7.44 -5.93 -4.64
C PHE A 112 -7.01 -7.38 -4.80
N ALA A 113 -6.50 -7.99 -3.73
CA ALA A 113 -6.11 -9.40 -3.75
C ALA A 113 -7.33 -10.30 -4.06
N GLU A 114 -8.48 -10.02 -3.46
CA GLU A 114 -9.74 -10.70 -3.75
C GLU A 114 -10.19 -10.48 -5.20
N LYS A 115 -10.08 -9.26 -5.74
CA LYS A 115 -10.38 -8.98 -7.15
C LYS A 115 -9.52 -9.82 -8.08
N ILE A 116 -8.21 -9.86 -7.86
CA ILE A 116 -7.29 -10.66 -8.70
C ILE A 116 -7.67 -12.14 -8.65
N GLN A 117 -7.89 -12.68 -7.44
CA GLN A 117 -8.23 -14.09 -7.26
C GLN A 117 -9.57 -14.44 -7.91
N SER A 118 -10.58 -13.59 -7.76
CA SER A 118 -11.92 -13.81 -8.33
C SER A 118 -11.99 -13.59 -9.84
N SER A 119 -11.12 -12.76 -10.40
CA SER A 119 -11.11 -12.42 -11.84
C SER A 119 -10.17 -13.31 -12.66
N GLU A 120 -9.48 -14.26 -12.01
CA GLU A 120 -8.47 -15.15 -12.61
C GLU A 120 -7.47 -14.39 -13.51
N LEU A 121 -7.09 -13.17 -13.10
CA LEU A 121 -6.20 -12.33 -13.91
C LEU A 121 -4.83 -13.01 -14.05
N PRO A 122 -4.36 -13.28 -15.28
CA PRO A 122 -3.07 -13.92 -15.47
C PRO A 122 -1.94 -12.96 -15.09
N VAL A 123 -0.96 -13.48 -14.35
CA VAL A 123 0.30 -12.79 -14.11
C VAL A 123 1.14 -12.79 -15.39
N LYS A 124 1.86 -11.70 -15.67
CA LYS A 124 2.80 -11.65 -16.79
C LYS A 124 3.97 -12.63 -16.62
N PRO A 125 4.50 -13.19 -17.72
CA PRO A 125 5.73 -13.98 -17.69
C PRO A 125 6.90 -13.22 -17.04
N GLY A 126 7.65 -13.92 -16.20
CA GLY A 126 8.78 -13.36 -15.44
C GLY A 126 8.40 -12.73 -14.09
N TYR A 127 7.10 -12.66 -13.76
CA TYR A 127 6.59 -12.13 -12.49
C TYR A 127 5.86 -13.20 -11.64
N GLU A 128 6.06 -14.48 -11.93
CA GLU A 128 5.32 -15.59 -11.31
C GLU A 128 5.57 -15.71 -9.81
N SER A 129 6.68 -15.20 -9.30
CA SER A 129 6.92 -15.12 -7.85
C SER A 129 5.98 -14.13 -7.18
N TRP A 130 5.54 -13.08 -7.88
CA TRP A 130 4.67 -12.05 -7.36
C TRP A 130 3.17 -12.34 -7.55
N THR A 131 2.79 -13.51 -8.04
CA THR A 131 1.37 -13.86 -8.19
C THR A 131 0.62 -13.75 -6.86
N ILE A 132 -0.55 -13.12 -6.88
CA ILE A 132 -1.48 -13.11 -5.75
C ILE A 132 -2.41 -14.31 -5.86
N GLY A 133 -2.58 -15.08 -4.78
CA GLY A 133 -3.38 -16.30 -4.78
C GLY A 133 -2.60 -17.50 -5.30
N THR A 134 -3.19 -18.30 -6.19
CA THR A 134 -2.53 -19.50 -6.74
C THR A 134 -1.63 -19.14 -7.92
N ARG A 135 -0.39 -19.66 -7.94
CA ARG A 135 0.58 -19.46 -9.02
C ARG A 135 0.20 -20.27 -10.27
N PRO A 136 0.71 -19.89 -11.47
CA PRO A 136 0.49 -20.68 -12.69
C PRO A 136 0.95 -22.15 -12.61
N ASP A 137 1.91 -22.44 -11.75
CA ASP A 137 2.43 -23.80 -11.50
C ASP A 137 1.65 -24.58 -10.41
N GLY A 138 0.53 -24.03 -9.93
CA GLY A 138 -0.32 -24.63 -8.91
C GLY A 138 0.17 -24.45 -7.46
N ARG A 139 1.34 -23.84 -7.24
CA ARG A 139 1.82 -23.53 -5.87
C ARG A 139 1.10 -22.33 -5.27
N ALA A 140 1.16 -22.21 -3.95
CA ALA A 140 0.69 -21.02 -3.26
C ALA A 140 1.56 -19.81 -3.66
N GLY A 141 0.91 -18.72 -4.06
CA GLY A 141 1.50 -17.41 -4.26
C GLY A 141 1.30 -16.54 -3.02
N LEU A 142 1.38 -15.23 -3.22
CA LEU A 142 1.26 -14.25 -2.15
C LEU A 142 -0.20 -14.05 -1.73
N MET A 143 -0.42 -14.01 -0.42
CA MET A 143 -1.73 -13.77 0.16
C MET A 143 -1.80 -12.35 0.73
N GLY A 144 -2.83 -11.59 0.35
CA GLY A 144 -3.02 -10.20 0.79
C GLY A 144 -2.86 -9.98 2.31
N PRO A 145 -3.46 -10.80 3.18
CA PRO A 145 -3.31 -10.68 4.64
C PRO A 145 -1.87 -10.84 5.17
N GLU A 146 -0.96 -11.40 4.39
CA GLU A 146 0.43 -11.64 4.78
C GLU A 146 1.35 -10.47 4.48
N LEU A 147 0.91 -9.52 3.67
CA LEU A 147 1.68 -8.35 3.29
C LEU A 147 1.84 -7.39 4.47
N PHE A 148 2.94 -6.65 4.46
CA PHE A 148 3.23 -5.58 5.40
C PHE A 148 3.12 -4.24 4.69
N ILE A 149 2.44 -3.28 5.33
CA ILE A 149 2.40 -1.89 4.88
C ILE A 149 3.42 -1.12 5.72
N THR A 150 4.48 -0.62 5.09
CA THR A 150 5.57 0.08 5.78
C THR A 150 5.43 1.58 5.69
N ARG A 151 5.15 2.11 4.50
CA ARG A 151 5.10 3.55 4.25
C ARG A 151 4.01 3.92 3.25
N LEU A 152 3.62 5.19 3.26
CA LEU A 152 2.90 5.82 2.16
C LEU A 152 3.78 6.91 1.56
N ILE A 153 4.12 6.76 0.29
CA ILE A 153 5.06 7.61 -0.44
C ILE A 153 4.29 8.61 -1.28
N HIS A 154 4.60 9.90 -1.14
CA HIS A 154 4.04 10.96 -1.98
C HIS A 154 4.73 11.01 -3.34
N LEU A 155 3.93 11.06 -4.40
CA LEU A 155 4.40 11.03 -5.79
C LEU A 155 4.08 12.33 -6.55
N GLY A 156 3.63 13.39 -5.84
CA GLY A 156 3.24 14.66 -6.43
C GLY A 156 1.73 14.85 -6.52
N GLY A 157 1.28 16.10 -6.35
CA GLY A 157 -0.14 16.45 -6.30
C GLY A 157 -0.89 15.63 -5.26
N ALA A 158 -2.02 15.06 -5.64
CA ALA A 158 -2.81 14.19 -4.77
C ALA A 158 -2.38 12.71 -4.83
N ASN A 159 -1.29 12.35 -5.52
CA ASN A 159 -0.92 10.96 -5.79
C ASN A 159 0.01 10.39 -4.73
N TRP A 160 -0.35 9.21 -4.20
CA TRP A 160 0.40 8.49 -3.18
C TRP A 160 0.45 7.00 -3.51
N GLN A 161 1.50 6.31 -3.06
CA GLN A 161 1.69 4.88 -3.29
C GLN A 161 2.18 4.19 -2.02
N PRO A 162 1.57 3.05 -1.62
CA PRO A 162 2.01 2.33 -0.44
C PRO A 162 3.29 1.56 -0.75
N GLU A 163 4.24 1.61 0.16
CA GLU A 163 5.38 0.69 0.19
C GLU A 163 4.93 -0.60 0.86
N LEU A 164 5.06 -1.71 0.14
CA LEU A 164 4.59 -3.03 0.57
C LEU A 164 5.74 -4.01 0.65
N TRP A 165 5.72 -4.87 1.66
CA TRP A 165 6.68 -5.94 1.85
C TRP A 165 5.94 -7.28 1.91
N ALA A 166 6.45 -8.26 1.17
CA ALA A 166 5.88 -9.60 1.05
C ALA A 166 6.82 -10.64 1.68
N PRO A 167 6.31 -11.76 2.23
CA PRO A 167 7.15 -12.86 2.68
C PRO A 167 8.11 -13.34 1.58
N ARG A 168 9.34 -13.74 1.95
CA ARG A 168 10.26 -14.37 1.00
C ARG A 168 9.66 -15.65 0.43
N PHE A 169 9.89 -15.88 -0.85
CA PHE A 169 9.53 -17.11 -1.54
C PHE A 169 10.42 -18.25 -1.02
N ASN A 170 9.79 -19.28 -0.46
CA ASN A 170 10.45 -20.57 -0.19
C ASN A 170 10.36 -21.47 -1.42
#